data_AF-G2XI78-F1
#
_entry.id   AF-G2XI78-F1
#
_cell.length_a   1.000
_cell.length_b   1.000
_cell.length_c   1.000
_cell.angle_alpha   90.00
_cell.angle_beta   90.00
_cell.angle_gamma   90.00
#
_symmetry.space_group_name_H-M   'P 1'
#
loop_
_entity.id
_entity.type
_entity.pdbx_description
1 polymer ?
#
loop_
_entity_poly.entity_id
_entity_poly.type
_entity_poly.pdbx_seq_one_letter_code
_entity_poly.pdbx_strand_id
1 'polypeptide(L)'
;MALLLGFILGLAGLARADPPPPMSLWQVKPYLDYDDQLYAGWDQIKVVKEVEVYNGQAENRTYAHHPELYAIGDKVFLIYSSAPVDEDSMGQDVWLSTSDDAGLTWTPGTSIMPAALLPNQTELHNFKWWCDRGITQRVWQGLAFVRLDDGELFAIGQSGSRWCPGDGKGGGFRSAGRIAVPISLDGEATADPCWIETNEWTEEQLYPETIYGTEFGMKFCKRACEINKHLVQPADAPAWSPWLYNSRFIAGDGAHRMEENTHAVWFNDTDSPTGGYWQRFWRDISSEPLNTHNVWIEYNEDPQGRDWYPRRKQEQGNRIFQTNIPDGKTKQWHGKLDGSGDRYLLSNPRWNPDKPERQPLTLAISRGDDPSFRAVGVLRTNAPDNWIPDTRGGIKDRAHGYSYPTAIQIGDRLIVSYSENKENIWVSVVDISEFPEDQDKCQK
;
A
#
# COMPACT_ATOMS: atom_id res chain seq x y z
N MET A 1 75.21 3.45 -3.30
CA MET A 1 74.34 4.53 -3.82
C MET A 1 73.21 3.86 -4.59
N ALA A 2 72.01 3.79 -3.97
CA ALA A 2 70.68 3.49 -4.53
C ALA A 2 69.85 2.79 -3.43
N LEU A 3 69.23 3.60 -2.57
CA LEU A 3 68.20 3.14 -1.64
C LEU A 3 66.86 3.28 -2.38
N LEU A 4 66.20 2.17 -2.70
CA LEU A 4 64.83 2.18 -3.22
C LEU A 4 63.88 2.49 -2.04
N LEU A 5 63.32 3.70 -2.03
CA LEU A 5 62.13 4.01 -1.22
C LEU A 5 60.90 3.45 -1.94
N GLY A 6 60.34 2.36 -1.40
CA GLY A 6 59.01 1.90 -1.78
C GLY A 6 57.96 2.81 -1.14
N PHE A 7 57.27 3.61 -1.98
CA PHE A 7 56.04 4.28 -1.60
C PHE A 7 54.93 3.23 -1.49
N ILE A 8 54.54 2.87 -0.26
CA ILE A 8 53.28 2.19 -0.01
C ILE A 8 52.20 3.28 -0.10
N LEU A 9 51.54 3.40 -1.25
CA LEU A 9 50.26 4.10 -1.31
C LEU A 9 49.25 3.26 -0.52
N GLY A 10 48.97 3.68 0.70
CA GLY A 10 47.78 3.24 1.40
C GLY A 10 46.56 3.72 0.62
N LEU A 11 45.90 2.81 -0.09
CA LEU A 11 44.52 2.99 -0.50
C LEU A 11 43.70 3.07 0.79
N ALA A 12 43.47 4.29 1.27
CA ALA A 12 42.38 4.56 2.20
C ALA A 12 41.10 4.20 1.44
N GLY A 13 40.58 3.00 1.68
CA GLY A 13 39.25 2.64 1.22
C GLY A 13 38.31 3.68 1.79
N LEU A 14 37.64 4.44 0.91
CA LEU A 14 36.51 5.26 1.29
C LEU A 14 35.54 4.33 2.01
N ALA A 15 35.39 4.52 3.31
CA ALA A 15 34.46 3.77 4.11
C ALA A 15 33.07 4.10 3.59
N ARG A 16 32.39 3.09 3.04
CA ARG A 16 30.99 3.14 2.64
C ARG A 16 30.18 3.63 3.85
N ALA A 17 29.40 4.69 3.67
CA ALA A 17 28.38 5.02 4.65
C ALA A 17 27.32 3.91 4.56
N ASP A 18 27.31 3.01 5.55
CA ASP A 18 26.28 1.99 5.62
C ASP A 18 24.91 2.66 5.85
N PRO A 19 23.82 2.12 5.27
CA PRO A 19 22.47 2.57 5.60
C PRO A 19 22.26 2.59 7.12
N PRO A 20 21.40 3.50 7.64
CA PRO A 20 21.25 3.67 9.08
C PRO A 20 20.77 2.36 9.72
N PRO A 21 21.23 2.06 10.95
CA PRO A 21 20.77 0.88 11.68
C PRO A 21 19.23 0.85 11.78
N PRO A 22 18.57 -0.29 11.54
CA PRO A 22 17.10 -0.38 11.60
C PRO A 22 16.48 0.15 12.91
N MET A 23 17.20 0.02 14.03
CA MET A 23 16.75 0.43 15.36
C MET A 23 16.95 1.92 15.68
N SER A 24 17.47 2.73 14.75
CA SER A 24 17.66 4.17 14.95
C SER A 24 16.66 5.04 14.18
N LEU A 25 15.67 4.43 13.51
CA LEU A 25 14.79 5.13 12.59
C LEU A 25 13.65 5.89 13.29
N TRP A 26 13.14 5.37 14.41
CA TRP A 26 12.11 6.05 15.19
C TRP A 26 12.73 6.79 16.38
N GLN A 27 12.79 8.12 16.29
CA GLN A 27 13.32 9.01 17.34
C GLN A 27 12.28 10.06 17.76
N VAL A 28 11.01 9.75 17.54
CA VAL A 28 9.88 10.64 17.80
C VAL A 28 9.72 10.92 19.29
N LYS A 29 9.45 12.18 19.62
CA LYS A 29 9.02 12.65 20.94
C LYS A 29 7.77 13.55 20.83
N PRO A 30 6.85 13.52 21.82
CA PRO A 30 6.83 12.59 22.97
C PRO A 30 6.69 11.13 22.51
N TYR A 31 7.03 10.18 23.38
CA TYR A 31 6.87 8.76 23.08
C TYR A 31 5.39 8.41 22.93
N LEU A 32 5.11 7.35 22.17
CA LEU A 32 3.77 6.81 21.97
C LEU A 32 3.08 6.55 23.33
N ASP A 33 1.96 7.22 23.55
CA ASP A 33 1.11 7.03 24.73
C ASP A 33 0.02 5.99 24.43
N TYR A 34 0.03 4.88 25.16
CA TYR A 34 -0.96 3.81 24.97
C TYR A 34 -2.28 4.08 25.70
N ASP A 35 -2.29 4.99 26.69
CA ASP A 35 -3.47 5.37 27.45
C ASP A 35 -4.36 6.33 26.64
N ASP A 36 -3.76 7.16 25.79
CA ASP A 36 -4.46 7.98 24.80
C ASP A 36 -4.81 7.16 23.55
N GLN A 37 -6.01 6.59 23.54
CA GLN A 37 -6.46 5.71 22.46
C GLN A 37 -6.62 6.41 21.12
N LEU A 38 -6.95 7.71 21.14
CA LEU A 38 -7.29 8.45 19.93
C LEU A 38 -6.07 9.13 19.33
N TYR A 39 -5.25 9.77 20.14
CA TYR A 39 -4.14 10.59 19.62
C TYR A 39 -2.76 10.02 19.92
N ALA A 40 -2.71 8.99 20.77
CA ALA A 40 -1.47 8.34 21.18
C ALA A 40 -0.41 9.32 21.73
N GLY A 41 -0.87 10.42 22.34
CA GLY A 41 -0.01 11.43 22.95
C GLY A 41 0.52 12.50 21.97
N TRP A 42 0.02 12.57 20.74
CA TRP A 42 0.48 13.53 19.72
C TRP A 42 -0.62 14.47 19.25
N ASP A 43 -0.23 15.67 18.84
CA ASP A 43 -1.17 16.65 18.31
C ASP A 43 -1.73 16.23 16.95
N GLN A 44 -2.98 16.62 16.67
CA GLN A 44 -3.57 16.47 15.35
C GLN A 44 -3.00 17.51 14.37
N ILE A 45 -2.62 17.04 13.19
CA ILE A 45 -2.15 17.89 12.10
C ILE A 45 -3.33 18.71 11.57
N LYS A 46 -3.08 19.98 11.30
CA LYS A 46 -4.08 20.83 10.67
C LYS A 46 -4.23 20.44 9.20
N VAL A 47 -5.43 20.02 8.84
CA VAL A 47 -5.82 19.63 7.48
C VAL A 47 -6.50 20.80 6.77
N VAL A 48 -6.23 20.96 5.48
CA VAL A 48 -6.94 21.91 4.61
C VAL A 48 -8.38 21.42 4.39
N LYS A 49 -8.53 20.12 4.13
CA LYS A 49 -9.83 19.50 3.91
C LYS A 49 -9.77 18.00 4.18
N GLU A 50 -10.89 17.46 4.62
CA GLU A 50 -11.16 16.02 4.69
C GLU A 50 -12.42 15.76 3.89
N VAL A 51 -12.36 14.80 2.96
CA VAL A 51 -13.43 14.52 2.01
C VAL A 51 -13.77 13.03 2.10
N GLU A 52 -15.02 12.71 2.41
CA GLU A 52 -15.57 11.37 2.18
C GLU A 52 -15.81 11.24 0.67
N VAL A 53 -14.96 10.49 -0.01
CA VAL A 53 -15.05 10.28 -1.46
C VAL A 53 -16.06 9.18 -1.78
N TYR A 54 -16.16 8.19 -0.88
CA TYR A 54 -17.06 7.06 -1.03
C TYR A 54 -17.71 6.71 0.31
N ASN A 55 -19.05 6.66 0.30
CA ASN A 55 -19.85 6.24 1.44
C ASN A 55 -20.44 4.85 1.15
N GLY A 56 -19.89 3.81 1.79
CA GLY A 56 -20.29 2.43 1.51
C GLY A 56 -21.75 2.14 1.85
N GLN A 57 -22.30 2.81 2.86
CA GLN A 57 -23.70 2.66 3.22
C GLN A 57 -24.64 3.28 2.17
N ALA A 58 -24.32 4.48 1.68
CA ALA A 58 -25.11 5.16 0.65
C ALA A 58 -25.15 4.37 -0.67
N GLU A 59 -24.05 3.68 -0.99
CA GLU A 59 -23.91 2.86 -2.18
C GLU A 59 -24.41 1.41 -2.00
N ASN A 60 -24.89 1.06 -0.80
CA ASN A 60 -25.30 -0.30 -0.43
C ASN A 60 -24.19 -1.34 -0.68
N ARG A 61 -22.95 -0.94 -0.41
CA ARG A 61 -21.71 -1.70 -0.60
C ARG A 61 -20.75 -1.37 0.53
N THR A 62 -20.96 -2.04 1.66
CA THR A 62 -20.37 -1.64 2.94
C THR A 62 -18.97 -2.22 3.15
N TYR A 63 -18.32 -2.71 2.10
CA TYR A 63 -16.87 -2.90 2.09
C TYR A 63 -16.25 -1.93 1.10
N ALA A 64 -15.30 -1.12 1.55
CA ALA A 64 -14.47 -0.28 0.70
C ALA A 64 -13.03 -0.21 1.24
N HIS A 65 -12.04 -0.51 0.39
CA HIS A 65 -10.64 -0.58 0.81
C HIS A 65 -9.65 -0.39 -0.34
N HIS A 66 -8.36 -0.58 -0.06
CA HIS A 66 -7.26 -0.51 -1.03
C HIS A 66 -7.26 0.78 -1.90
N PRO A 67 -7.31 1.97 -1.29
CA PRO A 67 -7.30 3.21 -2.06
C PRO A 67 -5.89 3.49 -2.61
N GLU A 68 -5.80 3.80 -3.90
CA GLU A 68 -4.54 4.14 -4.58
C GLU A 68 -4.72 5.45 -5.36
N LEU A 69 -3.75 6.35 -5.23
CA LEU A 69 -3.78 7.70 -5.80
C LEU A 69 -2.82 7.87 -6.97
N TYR A 70 -3.17 8.74 -7.90
CA TYR A 70 -2.29 9.22 -8.98
C TYR A 70 -2.66 10.65 -9.37
N ALA A 71 -1.69 11.46 -9.82
CA ALA A 71 -1.96 12.82 -10.31
C ALA A 71 -1.28 13.16 -11.62
N ILE A 72 -1.93 14.06 -12.36
CA ILE A 72 -1.42 14.73 -13.55
C ILE A 72 -1.76 16.22 -13.44
N GLY A 73 -0.78 17.03 -13.05
CA GLY A 73 -1.04 18.42 -12.67
C GLY A 73 -1.95 18.47 -11.45
N ASP A 74 -3.02 19.27 -11.50
CA ASP A 74 -4.01 19.38 -10.41
C ASP A 74 -5.08 18.28 -10.43
N LYS A 75 -5.11 17.47 -11.50
CA LYS A 75 -6.07 16.38 -11.62
C LYS A 75 -5.59 15.15 -10.85
N VAL A 76 -6.48 14.61 -10.04
CA VAL A 76 -6.23 13.44 -9.19
C VAL A 76 -7.16 12.30 -9.57
N PHE A 77 -6.62 11.09 -9.58
CA PHE A 77 -7.34 9.84 -9.78
C PHE A 77 -7.21 9.00 -8.52
N LEU A 78 -8.32 8.38 -8.12
CA LEU A 78 -8.38 7.50 -6.96
C LEU A 78 -9.11 6.22 -7.37
N ILE A 79 -8.40 5.09 -7.34
CA ILE A 79 -9.05 3.78 -7.40
C ILE A 79 -9.17 3.15 -6.03
N TYR A 80 -10.20 2.34 -5.82
CA TYR A 80 -10.41 1.59 -4.59
C TYR A 80 -11.25 0.33 -4.84
N SER A 81 -11.11 -0.65 -3.98
CA SER A 81 -12.00 -1.81 -3.94
C SER A 81 -13.33 -1.46 -3.30
N SER A 82 -14.42 -2.02 -3.82
CA SER A 82 -15.71 -2.03 -3.12
C SER A 82 -16.39 -3.38 -3.26
N ALA A 83 -17.13 -3.83 -2.24
CA ALA A 83 -17.93 -5.06 -2.25
C ALA A 83 -19.23 -4.87 -1.46
N PRO A 84 -20.25 -5.72 -1.65
CA PRO A 84 -21.52 -5.60 -0.94
C PRO A 84 -21.40 -5.50 0.58
N VAL A 85 -20.56 -6.35 1.20
CA VAL A 85 -20.39 -6.41 2.66
C VAL A 85 -18.97 -6.79 3.06
N ASP A 86 -18.39 -7.78 2.38
CA ASP A 86 -17.21 -8.50 2.86
C ASP A 86 -15.95 -8.27 2.02
N GLU A 87 -14.81 -8.20 2.71
CA GLU A 87 -13.49 -8.27 2.09
C GLU A 87 -13.24 -9.61 1.39
N ASP A 88 -12.59 -9.56 0.23
CA ASP A 88 -12.25 -10.71 -0.62
C ASP A 88 -13.45 -11.62 -0.92
N SER A 89 -14.63 -11.00 -1.09
CA SER A 89 -15.86 -11.69 -1.45
C SER A 89 -16.32 -11.41 -2.88
N MET A 90 -16.98 -12.39 -3.50
CA MET A 90 -17.55 -12.20 -4.84
C MET A 90 -18.55 -11.05 -4.86
N GLY A 91 -18.47 -10.27 -5.93
CA GLY A 91 -19.12 -8.96 -5.99
C GLY A 91 -18.14 -7.82 -5.77
N GLN A 92 -16.93 -8.09 -5.28
CA GLN A 92 -15.89 -7.09 -5.16
C GLN A 92 -15.32 -6.69 -6.54
N ASP A 93 -15.30 -5.39 -6.79
CA ASP A 93 -14.84 -4.73 -8.01
C ASP A 93 -13.94 -3.52 -7.68
N VAL A 94 -13.36 -2.89 -8.71
CA VAL A 94 -12.55 -1.67 -8.56
C VAL A 94 -13.28 -0.47 -9.10
N TRP A 95 -13.40 0.54 -8.25
CA TRP A 95 -14.07 1.81 -8.52
C TRP A 95 -13.04 2.91 -8.76
N LEU A 96 -13.44 3.93 -9.50
CA LEU A 96 -12.64 5.11 -9.81
C LEU A 96 -13.43 6.38 -9.47
N SER A 97 -12.76 7.30 -8.78
CA SER A 97 -13.20 8.68 -8.58
C SER A 97 -12.09 9.63 -9.04
N THR A 98 -12.45 10.81 -9.51
CA THR A 98 -11.49 11.84 -9.92
C THR A 98 -11.74 13.18 -9.24
N SER A 99 -10.72 14.01 -9.20
CA SER A 99 -10.76 15.38 -8.70
C SER A 99 -10.03 16.29 -9.68
N ASP A 100 -10.59 17.48 -9.94
CA ASP A 100 -10.01 18.50 -10.83
C ASP A 100 -9.39 19.68 -10.07
N ASP A 101 -9.34 19.60 -8.74
CA ASP A 101 -8.94 20.70 -7.86
C ASP A 101 -8.00 20.25 -6.73
N ALA A 102 -7.07 19.35 -7.07
CA ALA A 102 -6.06 18.80 -6.15
C ALA A 102 -6.68 18.14 -4.91
N GLY A 103 -7.69 17.30 -5.13
CA GLY A 103 -8.32 16.45 -4.10
C GLY A 103 -9.32 17.18 -3.20
N LEU A 104 -9.71 18.42 -3.52
CA LEU A 104 -10.66 19.17 -2.70
C LEU A 104 -12.12 18.78 -2.99
N THR A 105 -12.45 18.43 -4.22
CA THR A 105 -13.77 17.92 -4.63
C THR A 105 -13.60 16.69 -5.51
N TRP A 106 -14.57 15.78 -5.47
CA TRP A 106 -14.49 14.48 -6.11
C TRP A 106 -15.76 14.15 -6.88
N THR A 107 -15.60 13.45 -8.01
CA THR A 107 -16.71 12.82 -8.72
C THR A 107 -17.26 11.64 -7.92
N PRO A 108 -18.54 11.28 -8.11
CA PRO A 108 -19.03 9.97 -7.71
C PRO A 108 -18.15 8.85 -8.26
N GLY A 109 -18.01 7.77 -7.51
CA GLY A 109 -17.26 6.61 -7.95
C GLY A 109 -17.98 5.83 -9.04
N THR A 110 -17.24 5.28 -9.99
CA THR A 110 -17.75 4.36 -11.02
C THR A 110 -16.93 3.07 -11.06
N SER A 111 -17.59 1.93 -11.19
CA SER A 111 -16.90 0.64 -11.32
C SER A 111 -16.24 0.52 -12.70
N ILE A 112 -14.92 0.36 -12.72
CA ILE A 112 -14.11 0.24 -13.95
C ILE A 112 -13.57 -1.17 -14.16
N MET A 113 -13.60 -2.02 -13.13
CA MET A 113 -13.21 -3.44 -13.21
C MET A 113 -14.29 -4.28 -12.52
N PRO A 114 -15.36 -4.65 -13.24
CA PRO A 114 -16.56 -5.24 -12.64
C PRO A 114 -16.29 -6.59 -11.97
N ALA A 115 -17.19 -7.02 -11.08
CA ALA A 115 -17.01 -8.27 -10.34
C ALA A 115 -16.84 -9.47 -11.28
N ALA A 116 -15.90 -10.37 -10.95
CA ALA A 116 -15.60 -11.60 -11.70
C ALA A 116 -16.64 -12.71 -11.43
N LEU A 117 -17.90 -12.44 -11.77
CA LEU A 117 -19.02 -13.36 -11.63
C LEU A 117 -19.10 -14.32 -12.83
N LEU A 118 -19.49 -15.55 -12.55
CA LEU A 118 -19.86 -16.53 -13.58
C LEU A 118 -21.25 -16.18 -14.17
N PRO A 119 -21.57 -16.61 -15.39
CA PRO A 119 -22.87 -16.35 -16.03
C PRO A 119 -24.09 -16.80 -15.23
N ASN A 120 -23.94 -17.83 -14.38
CA ASN A 120 -25.00 -18.33 -13.50
C ASN A 120 -25.04 -17.65 -12.11
N GLN A 121 -24.16 -16.67 -11.85
CA GLN A 121 -24.07 -15.90 -10.62
C GLN A 121 -24.64 -14.50 -10.84
N THR A 122 -25.95 -14.40 -11.06
CA THR A 122 -26.62 -13.14 -11.37
C THR A 122 -26.98 -12.28 -10.15
N GLU A 123 -26.79 -12.80 -8.94
CA GLU A 123 -27.07 -12.11 -7.69
C GLU A 123 -25.80 -11.94 -6.86
N LEU A 124 -25.70 -10.81 -6.16
CA LEU A 124 -24.63 -10.55 -5.20
C LEU A 124 -25.02 -11.12 -3.84
N HIS A 125 -24.12 -11.92 -3.27
CA HIS A 125 -24.26 -12.46 -1.92
C HIS A 125 -23.02 -12.18 -1.09
N ASN A 126 -23.15 -12.27 0.23
CA ASN A 126 -22.07 -12.08 1.18
C ASN A 126 -21.09 -13.26 1.20
N PHE A 127 -19.94 -13.07 1.86
CA PHE A 127 -18.87 -14.06 1.93
C PHE A 127 -19.38 -15.39 2.47
N LYS A 128 -20.15 -15.36 3.55
CA LYS A 128 -20.70 -16.56 4.18
C LYS A 128 -21.55 -17.39 3.21
N TRP A 129 -22.42 -16.76 2.41
CA TRP A 129 -23.28 -17.47 1.46
C TRP A 129 -22.48 -18.33 0.47
N TRP A 130 -21.42 -17.74 -0.11
CA TRP A 130 -20.55 -18.41 -1.09
C TRP A 130 -19.71 -19.49 -0.41
N CYS A 131 -19.18 -19.15 0.76
CA CYS A 131 -18.34 -20.01 1.57
C CYS A 131 -19.09 -21.29 2.00
N ASP A 132 -20.32 -21.18 2.49
CA ASP A 132 -21.18 -22.30 2.91
C ASP A 132 -21.52 -23.27 1.76
N ARG A 133 -21.41 -22.81 0.51
CA ARG A 133 -21.67 -23.60 -0.71
C ARG A 133 -20.42 -24.17 -1.35
N GLY A 134 -19.25 -23.95 -0.75
CA GLY A 134 -17.97 -24.40 -1.30
C GLY A 134 -17.58 -23.70 -2.59
N ILE A 135 -18.12 -22.50 -2.85
CA ILE A 135 -17.85 -21.76 -4.08
C ILE A 135 -16.63 -20.86 -3.86
N THR A 136 -15.60 -21.04 -4.69
CA THR A 136 -14.43 -20.14 -4.73
C THR A 136 -14.88 -18.73 -5.07
N GLN A 137 -14.44 -17.79 -4.25
CA GLN A 137 -14.74 -16.38 -4.39
C GLN A 137 -13.62 -15.69 -5.16
N ARG A 138 -13.96 -14.95 -6.23
CA ARG A 138 -13.03 -14.17 -7.06
C ARG A 138 -13.26 -12.68 -6.82
N VAL A 139 -12.18 -11.92 -6.67
CA VAL A 139 -12.23 -10.48 -6.41
C VAL A 139 -11.20 -9.70 -7.20
N TRP A 140 -11.49 -8.42 -7.42
CA TRP A 140 -10.51 -7.44 -7.86
C TRP A 140 -10.18 -6.45 -6.74
N GLN A 141 -8.90 -6.17 -6.58
CA GLN A 141 -8.38 -5.17 -5.65
C GLN A 141 -7.74 -4.01 -6.42
N GLY A 142 -8.03 -2.77 -6.02
CA GLY A 142 -7.29 -1.61 -6.52
C GLY A 142 -5.81 -1.76 -6.18
N LEU A 143 -4.92 -1.56 -7.16
CA LEU A 143 -3.50 -1.86 -6.98
C LEU A 143 -2.57 -0.68 -7.24
N ALA A 144 -2.71 -0.02 -8.40
CA ALA A 144 -1.82 1.04 -8.83
C ALA A 144 -2.39 1.78 -10.04
N PHE A 145 -1.74 2.89 -10.39
CA PHE A 145 -1.82 3.48 -11.71
C PHE A 145 -0.49 3.32 -12.45
N VAL A 146 -0.54 3.20 -13.77
CA VAL A 146 0.64 3.24 -14.64
C VAL A 146 0.39 4.22 -15.76
N ARG A 147 1.26 5.21 -15.88
CA ARG A 147 1.30 6.13 -17.03
C ARG A 147 2.51 5.81 -17.89
N LEU A 148 2.26 5.56 -19.17
CA LEU A 148 3.29 5.24 -20.15
C LEU A 148 3.91 6.51 -20.74
N ASP A 149 5.06 6.38 -21.41
CA ASP A 149 5.86 7.51 -21.91
C ASP A 149 5.12 8.38 -22.94
N ASP A 150 4.14 7.82 -23.66
CA ASP A 150 3.27 8.56 -24.59
C ASP A 150 2.06 9.22 -23.92
N GLY A 151 1.93 9.06 -22.60
CA GLY A 151 0.92 9.71 -21.78
C GLY A 151 -0.33 8.87 -21.53
N GLU A 152 -0.48 7.68 -22.13
CA GLU A 152 -1.59 6.79 -21.79
C GLU A 152 -1.56 6.39 -20.32
N LEU A 153 -2.73 6.44 -19.66
CA LEU A 153 -2.91 6.12 -18.25
C LEU A 153 -3.72 4.84 -18.09
N PHE A 154 -3.27 3.95 -17.21
CA PHE A 154 -3.96 2.70 -16.87
C PHE A 154 -4.20 2.62 -15.37
N ALA A 155 -5.40 2.21 -14.95
CA ALA A 155 -5.59 1.65 -13.62
C ALA A 155 -5.29 0.16 -13.64
N ILE A 156 -4.67 -0.31 -12.57
CA ILE A 156 -4.24 -1.70 -12.41
C ILE A 156 -5.07 -2.36 -11.31
N GLY A 157 -5.62 -3.52 -11.64
CA GLY A 157 -6.34 -4.38 -10.71
C GLY A 157 -5.54 -5.63 -10.38
N GLN A 158 -5.57 -6.02 -9.11
CA GLN A 158 -5.00 -7.27 -8.62
C GLN A 158 -6.10 -8.27 -8.36
N SER A 159 -5.98 -9.49 -8.88
CA SER A 159 -6.94 -10.54 -8.52
C SER A 159 -6.64 -11.05 -7.11
N GLY A 160 -7.69 -11.38 -6.38
CA GLY A 160 -7.64 -12.21 -5.19
C GLY A 160 -8.70 -13.29 -5.31
N SER A 161 -8.44 -14.46 -4.75
CA SER A 161 -9.42 -15.53 -4.72
C SER A 161 -9.34 -16.33 -3.44
N ARG A 162 -10.51 -16.59 -2.88
CA ARG A 162 -10.66 -17.25 -1.59
C ARG A 162 -11.53 -18.48 -1.73
N TRP A 163 -11.00 -19.65 -1.38
CA TRP A 163 -11.80 -20.88 -1.32
C TRP A 163 -12.14 -21.22 0.12
N CYS A 164 -13.34 -21.74 0.28
CA CYS A 164 -13.86 -22.28 1.52
C CYS A 164 -14.29 -23.72 1.30
N PRO A 165 -13.91 -24.68 2.16
CA PRO A 165 -14.39 -26.05 2.11
C PRO A 165 -15.84 -26.23 2.63
N GLY A 166 -16.61 -25.17 2.88
CA GLY A 166 -18.02 -25.26 3.31
C GLY A 166 -18.25 -25.69 4.77
N ASP A 167 -17.27 -26.29 5.43
CA ASP A 167 -17.31 -26.73 6.83
C ASP A 167 -16.68 -25.73 7.82
N GLY A 168 -16.25 -24.56 7.33
CA GLY A 168 -15.58 -23.52 8.10
C GLY A 168 -14.16 -23.89 8.57
N LYS A 169 -13.60 -25.04 8.15
CA LYS A 169 -12.27 -25.51 8.55
C LYS A 169 -11.34 -25.62 7.35
N GLY A 170 -10.35 -24.75 7.31
CA GLY A 170 -9.45 -24.66 6.15
C GLY A 170 -10.07 -23.80 5.06
N GLY A 171 -9.24 -23.44 4.09
CA GLY A 171 -9.50 -22.37 3.14
C GLY A 171 -8.20 -21.61 2.93
N GLY A 172 -8.08 -20.93 1.81
CA GLY A 172 -6.86 -20.20 1.51
C GLY A 172 -7.12 -19.05 0.57
N PHE A 173 -6.06 -18.31 0.32
CA PHE A 173 -6.05 -17.16 -0.56
C PHE A 173 -4.97 -17.35 -1.62
N ARG A 174 -5.31 -17.06 -2.87
CA ARG A 174 -4.41 -17.09 -4.02
C ARG A 174 -4.78 -15.97 -4.97
N SER A 175 -3.80 -15.49 -5.73
CA SER A 175 -4.03 -14.57 -6.82
C SER A 175 -3.87 -15.28 -8.17
N ALA A 176 -4.80 -15.03 -9.09
CA ALA A 176 -4.76 -15.43 -10.50
C ALA A 176 -3.85 -14.56 -11.39
N GLY A 177 -3.72 -13.26 -11.12
CA GLY A 177 -3.01 -12.35 -12.00
C GLY A 177 -3.37 -10.89 -11.77
N ARG A 178 -3.09 -10.08 -12.80
CA ARG A 178 -3.37 -8.65 -12.83
C ARG A 178 -4.02 -8.25 -14.15
N ILE A 179 -4.91 -7.29 -14.07
CA ILE A 179 -5.55 -6.64 -15.22
C ILE A 179 -5.20 -5.15 -15.25
N ALA A 180 -5.32 -4.56 -16.42
CA ALA A 180 -5.25 -3.13 -16.62
C ALA A 180 -6.48 -2.64 -17.38
N VAL A 181 -6.89 -1.41 -17.06
CA VAL A 181 -7.95 -0.67 -17.77
C VAL A 181 -7.38 0.67 -18.19
N PRO A 182 -7.37 1.02 -19.48
CA PRO A 182 -6.97 2.35 -19.91
C PRO A 182 -8.04 3.37 -19.49
N ILE A 183 -7.60 4.52 -18.95
CA ILE A 183 -8.46 5.57 -18.44
C ILE A 183 -8.12 6.88 -19.15
N SER A 184 -9.15 7.61 -19.56
CA SER A 184 -9.04 8.98 -20.08
C SER A 184 -8.65 9.97 -18.98
N LEU A 185 -8.22 11.17 -19.38
CA LEU A 185 -8.02 12.25 -18.42
C LEU A 185 -9.33 12.73 -17.79
N ASP A 186 -10.49 12.37 -18.32
CA ASP A 186 -11.78 12.73 -17.70
C ASP A 186 -12.19 11.72 -16.60
N GLY A 187 -11.42 10.64 -16.41
CA GLY A 187 -11.73 9.63 -15.40
C GLY A 187 -12.65 8.51 -15.89
N GLU A 188 -12.73 8.32 -17.21
CA GLU A 188 -13.56 7.28 -17.83
C GLU A 188 -12.71 6.15 -18.41
N ALA A 189 -13.15 4.91 -18.25
CA ALA A 189 -12.55 3.76 -18.92
C ALA A 189 -12.70 3.89 -20.45
N THR A 190 -11.60 3.81 -21.19
CA THR A 190 -11.61 3.99 -22.66
C THR A 190 -11.62 2.69 -23.44
N ALA A 191 -11.45 1.54 -22.75
CA ALA A 191 -11.55 0.21 -23.33
C ALA A 191 -11.82 -0.83 -22.24
N ASP A 192 -12.18 -2.05 -22.67
CA ASP A 192 -12.38 -3.20 -21.79
C ASP A 192 -11.10 -3.52 -20.98
N PRO A 193 -11.24 -4.07 -19.76
CA PRO A 193 -10.12 -4.62 -19.02
C PRO A 193 -9.39 -5.71 -19.80
N CYS A 194 -8.07 -5.73 -19.67
CA CYS A 194 -7.22 -6.75 -20.29
C CYS A 194 -6.16 -7.25 -19.31
N TRP A 195 -5.68 -8.47 -19.51
CA TRP A 195 -4.67 -9.08 -18.65
C TRP A 195 -3.28 -8.51 -18.92
N ILE A 196 -2.54 -8.23 -17.85
CA ILE A 196 -1.11 -7.89 -17.93
C ILE A 196 -0.22 -9.00 -17.36
N GLU A 197 -0.78 -9.85 -16.50
CA GLU A 197 -0.10 -11.04 -15.94
C GLU A 197 -1.17 -12.07 -15.59
N THR A 198 -0.93 -13.33 -15.93
CA THR A 198 -1.73 -14.48 -15.48
C THR A 198 -0.79 -15.53 -14.88
N ASN A 199 -1.36 -16.43 -14.08
CA ASN A 199 -0.67 -17.63 -13.59
C ASN A 199 -1.63 -18.84 -13.56
N GLU A 200 -1.18 -19.96 -13.00
CA GLU A 200 -1.94 -21.21 -12.92
C GLU A 200 -3.31 -21.07 -12.24
N TRP A 201 -3.46 -20.11 -11.33
CA TRP A 201 -4.71 -19.87 -10.61
C TRP A 201 -5.78 -19.18 -11.45
N THR A 202 -5.41 -18.58 -12.59
CA THR A 202 -6.36 -17.95 -13.52
C THR A 202 -7.40 -18.96 -14.01
N GLU A 203 -6.92 -20.11 -14.47
CA GLU A 203 -7.73 -21.22 -14.96
C GLU A 203 -8.39 -21.95 -13.79
N GLU A 204 -7.64 -22.27 -12.73
CA GLU A 204 -8.17 -23.01 -11.57
C GLU A 204 -9.35 -22.29 -10.90
N GLN A 205 -9.36 -20.96 -10.94
CA GLN A 205 -10.39 -20.14 -10.30
C GLN A 205 -11.50 -19.73 -11.25
N LEU A 206 -11.48 -20.22 -12.49
CA LEU A 206 -12.49 -20.05 -13.51
C LEU A 206 -12.67 -18.60 -13.99
N TYR A 207 -11.60 -17.80 -14.03
CA TYR A 207 -11.67 -16.47 -14.64
C TYR A 207 -12.09 -16.48 -16.12
N PRO A 208 -11.65 -17.44 -16.97
CA PRO A 208 -12.14 -17.56 -18.35
C PRO A 208 -13.65 -17.72 -18.50
N GLU A 209 -14.31 -18.28 -17.48
CA GLU A 209 -15.75 -18.52 -17.47
C GLU A 209 -16.53 -17.31 -16.94
N THR A 210 -15.87 -16.29 -16.41
CA THR A 210 -16.51 -15.03 -15.96
C THR A 210 -16.72 -14.06 -17.11
N ILE A 211 -17.26 -12.86 -16.84
CA ILE A 211 -17.29 -11.74 -17.80
C ILE A 211 -15.92 -11.46 -18.44
N TYR A 212 -14.82 -11.72 -17.72
CA TYR A 212 -13.47 -11.50 -18.20
C TYR A 212 -13.09 -12.41 -19.37
N GLY A 213 -13.63 -13.62 -19.45
CA GLY A 213 -13.42 -14.48 -20.61
C GLY A 213 -14.59 -14.59 -21.56
N THR A 214 -15.81 -14.44 -21.07
CA THR A 214 -17.02 -14.56 -21.89
C THR A 214 -17.36 -13.29 -22.66
N GLU A 215 -17.12 -12.10 -22.08
CA GLU A 215 -17.38 -10.80 -22.70
C GLU A 215 -16.08 -10.13 -23.17
N PHE A 216 -15.09 -9.97 -22.28
CA PHE A 216 -13.82 -9.31 -22.62
C PHE A 216 -12.84 -10.23 -23.38
N GLY A 217 -13.08 -11.54 -23.35
CA GLY A 217 -12.37 -12.53 -24.16
C GLY A 217 -10.99 -12.95 -23.64
N MET A 218 -10.71 -12.79 -22.34
CA MET A 218 -9.42 -13.07 -21.69
C MET A 218 -8.21 -12.45 -22.42
N LYS A 219 -8.41 -11.30 -23.08
CA LYS A 219 -7.36 -10.72 -23.92
C LYS A 219 -6.23 -10.17 -23.04
N PHE A 220 -5.01 -10.41 -23.48
CA PHE A 220 -3.86 -9.68 -22.95
C PHE A 220 -3.84 -8.25 -23.49
N CYS A 221 -3.43 -7.31 -22.64
CA CYS A 221 -3.18 -5.95 -23.07
C CYS A 221 -2.04 -5.94 -24.10
N LYS A 222 -2.24 -5.23 -25.22
CA LYS A 222 -1.19 -5.05 -26.24
C LYS A 222 0.11 -4.49 -25.64
N ARG A 223 -0.02 -3.69 -24.58
CA ARG A 223 1.07 -3.00 -23.88
C ARG A 223 1.45 -3.65 -22.54
N ALA A 224 1.09 -4.91 -22.30
CA ALA A 224 1.34 -5.59 -21.02
C ALA A 224 2.82 -5.54 -20.58
N CYS A 225 3.77 -5.71 -21.52
CA CYS A 225 5.19 -5.63 -21.21
C CYS A 225 5.64 -4.24 -20.75
N GLU A 226 5.11 -3.18 -21.37
CA GLU A 226 5.42 -1.79 -20.98
C GLU A 226 4.83 -1.50 -19.61
N ILE A 227 3.57 -1.87 -19.37
CA ILE A 227 2.90 -1.70 -18.08
C ILE A 227 3.67 -2.42 -16.96
N ASN A 228 4.01 -3.70 -17.17
CA ASN A 228 4.76 -4.48 -16.18
C ASN A 228 6.17 -3.93 -15.93
N LYS A 229 6.80 -3.27 -16.90
CA LYS A 229 8.11 -2.62 -16.72
C LYS A 229 8.05 -1.49 -15.69
N HIS A 230 6.93 -0.77 -15.60
CA HIS A 230 6.71 0.23 -14.54
C HIS A 230 6.47 -0.46 -13.19
N LEU A 231 5.60 -1.46 -13.11
CA LEU A 231 5.24 -2.15 -11.86
C LEU A 231 6.39 -2.92 -11.16
N VAL A 232 7.58 -2.95 -11.75
CA VAL A 232 8.79 -3.53 -11.17
C VAL A 232 9.88 -2.50 -10.86
N GLN A 233 9.61 -1.21 -11.07
CA GLN A 233 10.51 -0.14 -10.63
C GLN A 233 10.39 0.04 -9.11
N PRO A 234 11.50 0.35 -8.41
CA PRO A 234 11.49 0.63 -6.97
C PRO A 234 10.36 1.54 -6.49
N ALA A 235 10.20 2.71 -7.13
CA ALA A 235 9.20 3.69 -6.75
C ALA A 235 7.77 3.24 -7.10
N ASP A 236 7.58 2.58 -8.25
CA ASP A 236 6.24 2.24 -8.76
C ASP A 236 5.77 0.83 -8.37
N ALA A 237 6.60 0.05 -7.67
CA ALA A 237 6.27 -1.31 -7.28
C ALA A 237 5.12 -1.30 -6.27
N PRO A 238 3.94 -1.86 -6.62
CA PRO A 238 2.80 -1.83 -5.73
C PRO A 238 3.03 -2.74 -4.52
N ALA A 239 2.22 -2.53 -3.49
CA ALA A 239 2.34 -3.20 -2.19
C ALA A 239 2.27 -4.74 -2.26
N TRP A 240 1.68 -5.30 -3.32
CA TRP A 240 1.62 -6.73 -3.53
C TRP A 240 1.58 -7.13 -5.01
N SER A 241 1.74 -8.44 -5.25
CA SER A 241 1.72 -9.05 -6.58
C SER A 241 1.13 -10.45 -6.55
N PRO A 242 0.79 -11.04 -7.70
CA PRO A 242 0.37 -12.43 -7.75
C PRO A 242 1.40 -13.37 -7.13
N TRP A 243 2.69 -13.10 -7.36
CA TRP A 243 3.76 -13.89 -6.76
C TRP A 243 3.78 -13.74 -5.24
N LEU A 244 3.68 -12.52 -4.71
CA LEU A 244 3.74 -12.26 -3.27
C LEU A 244 2.60 -12.97 -2.54
N TYR A 245 1.36 -12.91 -3.07
CA TYR A 245 0.21 -13.60 -2.48
C TYR A 245 0.27 -15.13 -2.57
N ASN A 246 1.00 -15.66 -3.54
CA ASN A 246 1.11 -17.09 -3.76
C ASN A 246 2.36 -17.72 -3.13
N SER A 247 3.22 -16.91 -2.50
CA SER A 247 4.51 -17.34 -1.95
C SER A 247 4.65 -16.94 -0.47
N ARG A 248 5.65 -17.51 0.21
CA ARG A 248 6.02 -17.11 1.58
C ARG A 248 7.24 -16.21 1.53
N PHE A 249 7.04 -14.89 1.49
CA PHE A 249 8.15 -13.95 1.52
C PHE A 249 8.64 -13.75 2.96
N ILE A 250 9.81 -14.30 3.28
CA ILE A 250 10.36 -14.35 4.64
C ILE A 250 11.44 -13.28 4.83
N ALA A 251 11.43 -12.60 5.96
CA ALA A 251 12.42 -11.59 6.35
C ALA A 251 13.82 -12.18 6.57
N GLY A 252 14.80 -11.30 6.86
CA GLY A 252 16.21 -11.67 7.01
C GLY A 252 16.53 -12.55 8.21
N ASP A 253 15.60 -12.68 9.15
CA ASP A 253 15.72 -13.56 10.30
C ASP A 253 15.24 -15.00 10.05
N GLY A 254 14.67 -15.26 8.86
CA GLY A 254 14.17 -16.58 8.49
C GLY A 254 12.85 -16.98 9.17
N ALA A 255 12.18 -16.08 9.89
CA ALA A 255 10.98 -16.40 10.66
C ALA A 255 9.75 -15.60 10.22
N HIS A 256 9.87 -14.27 10.06
CA HIS A 256 8.70 -13.41 9.87
C HIS A 256 8.27 -13.32 8.40
N ARG A 257 6.96 -13.30 8.16
CA ARG A 257 6.36 -13.16 6.83
C ARG A 257 6.10 -11.69 6.51
N MET A 258 6.62 -11.23 5.38
CA MET A 258 6.53 -9.85 4.91
C MET A 258 5.55 -9.76 3.73
N GLU A 259 4.61 -8.82 3.79
CA GLU A 259 3.80 -8.42 2.64
C GLU A 259 3.60 -6.89 2.68
N GLU A 260 2.92 -6.34 1.68
CA GLU A 260 2.49 -4.94 1.66
C GLU A 260 3.66 -3.95 1.76
N ASN A 261 4.62 -4.03 0.84
CA ASN A 261 5.72 -3.07 0.80
C ASN A 261 5.21 -1.65 0.56
N THR A 262 5.90 -0.68 1.13
CA THR A 262 5.64 0.73 0.82
C THR A 262 6.22 1.12 -0.54
N HIS A 263 5.85 2.31 -1.01
CA HIS A 263 6.61 3.04 -2.01
C HIS A 263 8.09 3.18 -1.55
N ALA A 264 9.03 3.06 -2.49
CA ALA A 264 10.45 3.15 -2.20
C ALA A 264 10.98 4.57 -2.45
N VAL A 265 11.85 5.03 -1.57
CA VAL A 265 12.47 6.36 -1.63
C VAL A 265 13.96 6.23 -1.86
N TRP A 266 14.50 6.98 -2.82
CA TRP A 266 15.95 7.07 -3.04
C TRP A 266 16.60 8.11 -2.14
N PHE A 267 17.61 7.65 -1.40
CA PHE A 267 18.51 8.45 -0.58
C PHE A 267 19.77 8.72 -1.38
N ASN A 268 20.09 9.99 -1.58
CA ASN A 268 21.33 10.37 -2.22
C ASN A 268 22.47 10.19 -1.21
N ASP A 269 23.53 9.55 -1.65
CA ASP A 269 24.77 9.42 -0.90
C ASP A 269 25.92 9.54 -1.90
N THR A 270 26.54 10.73 -1.96
CA THR A 270 27.63 11.02 -2.89
C THR A 270 28.91 10.26 -2.57
N ASP A 271 29.03 9.74 -1.35
CA ASP A 271 30.16 8.92 -0.92
C ASP A 271 29.94 7.44 -1.26
N SER A 272 28.70 7.04 -1.61
CA SER A 272 28.38 5.71 -2.11
C SER A 272 28.80 5.52 -3.58
N PRO A 273 29.43 4.38 -3.95
CA PRO A 273 29.75 4.05 -5.35
C PRO A 273 28.54 4.01 -6.29
N THR A 274 27.33 3.81 -5.76
CA THR A 274 26.07 3.79 -6.52
C THR A 274 25.34 5.14 -6.50
N GLY A 275 25.89 6.14 -5.81
CA GLY A 275 25.29 7.47 -5.64
C GLY A 275 24.14 7.53 -4.62
N GLY A 276 23.85 6.42 -3.93
CA GLY A 276 22.72 6.34 -3.01
C GLY A 276 22.20 4.92 -2.77
N TYR A 277 21.03 4.86 -2.12
CA TYR A 277 20.29 3.62 -1.91
C TYR A 277 18.78 3.88 -1.88
N TRP A 278 18.00 2.88 -2.28
CA TRP A 278 16.57 2.79 -2.03
C TRP A 278 16.30 2.36 -0.60
N GLN A 279 15.30 2.97 0.01
CA GLN A 279 14.70 2.56 1.27
C GLN A 279 13.20 2.34 1.07
N ARG A 280 12.69 1.20 1.54
CA ARG A 280 11.26 0.96 1.69
C ARG A 280 10.97 0.18 2.95
N PHE A 281 9.70 0.16 3.32
CA PHE A 281 9.23 -0.57 4.47
C PHE A 281 8.30 -1.71 4.08
N TRP A 282 8.08 -2.62 5.03
CA TRP A 282 7.29 -3.84 4.90
C TRP A 282 6.43 -4.04 6.14
N ARG A 283 5.22 -4.57 5.94
CA ARG A 283 4.37 -5.00 7.02
C ARG A 283 4.71 -6.43 7.42
N ASP A 284 4.80 -6.66 8.73
CA ASP A 284 4.81 -8.00 9.28
C ASP A 284 3.39 -8.58 9.29
N ILE A 285 3.16 -9.60 8.47
CA ILE A 285 1.89 -10.32 8.37
C ILE A 285 1.93 -11.68 9.08
N SER A 286 2.94 -11.91 9.92
CA SER A 286 3.01 -13.08 10.77
C SER A 286 1.78 -13.17 11.69
N SER A 287 1.44 -14.39 12.10
CA SER A 287 0.41 -14.64 13.11
C SER A 287 0.73 -13.91 14.42
N GLU A 288 -0.28 -13.54 15.21
CA GLU A 288 -0.10 -12.79 16.48
C GLU A 288 1.02 -13.32 17.39
N PRO A 289 1.21 -14.64 17.60
CA PRO A 289 2.29 -15.11 18.48
C PRO A 289 3.71 -14.80 18.01
N LEU A 290 3.87 -14.47 16.72
CA LEU A 290 5.15 -14.14 16.10
C LEU A 290 5.23 -12.68 15.66
N ASN A 291 4.12 -11.97 15.53
CA ASN A 291 4.13 -10.61 14.97
C ASN A 291 4.93 -9.65 15.87
N THR A 292 5.78 -8.81 15.27
CA THR A 292 6.59 -7.86 16.04
C THR A 292 5.86 -6.59 16.42
N HIS A 293 4.75 -6.26 15.75
CA HIS A 293 4.10 -4.94 15.83
C HIS A 293 5.09 -3.80 15.57
N ASN A 294 6.05 -4.07 14.69
CA ASN A 294 6.98 -3.09 14.15
C ASN A 294 6.94 -3.11 12.62
N VAL A 295 7.24 -1.96 12.04
CA VAL A 295 7.54 -1.88 10.62
C VAL A 295 8.90 -2.52 10.35
N TRP A 296 9.05 -3.20 9.21
CA TRP A 296 10.31 -3.79 8.77
C TRP A 296 10.91 -2.98 7.61
N ILE A 297 12.23 -2.95 7.48
CA ILE A 297 12.94 -2.13 6.48
C ILE A 297 13.76 -2.97 5.52
N GLU A 298 13.83 -2.53 4.28
CA GLU A 298 14.72 -3.04 3.26
C GLU A 298 15.51 -1.90 2.60
N TYR A 299 16.81 -2.12 2.41
CA TYR A 299 17.68 -1.22 1.64
C TYR A 299 18.18 -1.90 0.37
N ASN A 300 18.33 -1.12 -0.71
CA ASN A 300 18.89 -1.60 -1.96
C ASN A 300 19.76 -0.54 -2.64
N GLU A 301 20.99 -0.87 -2.96
CA GLU A 301 21.93 0.08 -3.57
C GLU A 301 21.92 0.09 -5.09
N ASP A 302 21.30 -0.89 -5.75
CA ASP A 302 21.16 -0.85 -7.20
C ASP A 302 20.13 0.23 -7.57
N PRO A 303 20.54 1.29 -8.28
CA PRO A 303 19.60 2.35 -8.67
C PRO A 303 18.43 1.82 -9.51
N GLN A 304 18.60 0.69 -10.19
CA GLN A 304 17.56 0.04 -11.00
C GLN A 304 16.72 -0.98 -10.22
N GLY A 305 17.06 -1.24 -8.95
CA GLY A 305 16.36 -2.19 -8.07
C GLY A 305 16.34 -3.63 -8.56
N ARG A 306 17.36 -4.10 -9.29
CA ARG A 306 17.39 -5.47 -9.86
C ARG A 306 17.55 -6.55 -8.79
N ASP A 307 18.10 -6.20 -7.64
CA ASP A 307 18.51 -7.18 -6.61
C ASP A 307 17.45 -7.45 -5.53
N TRP A 308 16.28 -6.80 -5.60
CA TRP A 308 15.17 -7.01 -4.65
C TRP A 308 13.83 -7.29 -5.33
N TYR A 309 12.82 -7.67 -4.54
CA TYR A 309 11.45 -7.83 -5.01
C TYR A 309 10.93 -6.53 -5.65
N PRO A 310 10.12 -6.56 -6.74
CA PRO A 310 9.59 -7.75 -7.42
C PRO A 310 10.45 -8.30 -8.56
N ARG A 311 11.64 -7.72 -8.81
CA ARG A 311 12.56 -8.23 -9.84
C ARG A 311 13.23 -9.54 -9.42
N ARG A 312 13.53 -9.67 -8.13
CA ARG A 312 14.01 -10.91 -7.51
C ARG A 312 12.90 -11.55 -6.68
N LYS A 313 12.36 -12.65 -7.18
CA LYS A 313 11.29 -13.44 -6.56
C LYS A 313 11.90 -14.62 -5.79
N GLN A 314 12.10 -14.46 -4.48
CA GLN A 314 12.65 -15.50 -3.61
C GLN A 314 11.96 -15.53 -2.24
N GLU A 315 11.65 -16.72 -1.73
CA GLU A 315 10.96 -16.85 -0.44
C GLU A 315 11.85 -16.56 0.77
N GLN A 316 13.15 -16.84 0.69
CA GLN A 316 14.08 -16.75 1.82
C GLN A 316 15.34 -15.96 1.48
N GLY A 317 16.11 -15.57 2.51
CA GLY A 317 17.36 -14.85 2.35
C GLY A 317 17.19 -13.38 1.93
N ASN A 318 16.03 -12.79 2.26
CA ASN A 318 15.74 -11.39 1.98
C ASN A 318 16.40 -10.49 3.02
N ARG A 319 16.90 -9.33 2.62
CA ARG A 319 17.60 -8.38 3.50
C ARG A 319 16.62 -7.39 4.13
N ILE A 320 15.61 -7.96 4.79
CA ILE A 320 14.53 -7.21 5.44
C ILE A 320 14.69 -7.34 6.95
N PHE A 321 14.76 -6.23 7.67
CA PHE A 321 15.12 -6.19 9.08
C PHE A 321 14.08 -5.45 9.92
N GLN A 322 13.84 -5.90 11.14
CA GLN A 322 12.93 -5.25 12.07
C GLN A 322 13.45 -3.86 12.43
N THR A 323 12.56 -2.87 12.49
CA THR A 323 12.89 -1.51 12.95
C THR A 323 12.36 -1.26 14.35
N ASN A 324 12.69 -0.10 14.92
CA ASN A 324 12.04 0.40 16.13
C ASN A 324 10.78 1.26 15.86
N ILE A 325 10.29 1.32 14.62
CA ILE A 325 9.05 2.02 14.25
C ILE A 325 7.87 1.16 14.70
N PRO A 326 6.96 1.65 15.54
CA PRO A 326 5.81 0.89 16.01
C PRO A 326 4.74 0.74 14.91
N ASP A 327 3.99 -0.36 14.93
CA ASP A 327 2.95 -0.68 13.94
C ASP A 327 1.73 -1.40 14.56
N GLY A 328 0.55 -0.97 14.13
CA GLY A 328 -0.78 -1.51 14.48
C GLY A 328 -1.25 -2.60 13.51
N LYS A 329 -0.32 -3.27 12.82
CA LYS A 329 -0.57 -4.37 11.88
C LYS A 329 -1.46 -3.95 10.70
N THR A 330 -1.03 -2.94 9.96
CA THR A 330 -1.74 -2.40 8.78
C THR A 330 -0.77 -1.78 7.79
N LYS A 331 -1.10 -1.75 6.49
CA LYS A 331 -0.24 -1.19 5.43
C LYS A 331 0.21 0.24 5.80
N GLN A 332 1.47 0.54 5.52
CA GLN A 332 2.05 1.89 5.64
C GLN A 332 2.28 2.53 4.25
N TRP A 333 2.64 3.80 4.23
CA TRP A 333 3.09 4.50 3.02
C TRP A 333 4.33 5.36 3.31
N HIS A 334 5.37 5.23 2.50
CA HIS A 334 6.61 5.97 2.65
C HIS A 334 6.89 6.81 1.40
N GLY A 335 6.98 8.12 1.57
CA GLY A 335 7.19 9.03 0.47
C GLY A 335 8.29 10.05 0.74
N LYS A 336 8.61 10.79 -0.30
CA LYS A 336 9.55 11.91 -0.28
C LYS A 336 8.83 13.15 -0.75
N LEU A 337 9.09 14.28 -0.10
CA LEU A 337 8.57 15.57 -0.51
C LEU A 337 9.43 16.14 -1.62
N ASP A 338 8.75 16.65 -2.64
CA ASP A 338 9.36 17.43 -3.71
C ASP A 338 9.91 18.75 -3.14
N GLY A 339 11.02 19.21 -3.70
CA GLY A 339 11.67 20.45 -3.29
C GLY A 339 12.58 20.30 -2.06
N SER A 340 12.07 19.83 -0.90
CA SER A 340 12.89 19.70 0.31
C SER A 340 13.67 18.40 0.38
N GLY A 341 13.14 17.31 -0.20
CA GLY A 341 13.70 15.98 -0.07
C GLY A 341 13.49 15.33 1.30
N ASP A 342 12.72 15.97 2.19
CA ASP A 342 12.26 15.37 3.43
C ASP A 342 11.40 14.14 3.14
N ARG A 343 11.38 13.18 4.06
CA ARG A 343 10.59 11.96 3.93
C ARG A 343 9.46 11.96 4.93
N TYR A 344 8.40 11.26 4.56
CA TYR A 344 7.23 11.07 5.41
C TYR A 344 6.81 9.61 5.44
N LEU A 345 6.33 9.16 6.59
CA LEU A 345 5.74 7.85 6.79
C LEU A 345 4.31 8.03 7.30
N LEU A 346 3.36 7.44 6.57
CA LEU A 346 1.98 7.30 7.01
C LEU A 346 1.80 5.89 7.57
N SER A 347 1.38 5.79 8.82
CA SER A 347 1.19 4.49 9.49
C SER A 347 0.19 4.59 10.62
N ASN A 348 -0.22 3.45 11.15
CA ASN A 348 -0.97 3.38 12.40
C ASN A 348 -0.05 2.79 13.46
N PRO A 349 0.59 3.61 14.31
CA PRO A 349 1.66 3.13 15.18
C PRO A 349 1.17 2.43 16.46
N ARG A 350 -0.09 2.60 16.83
CA ARG A 350 -0.62 2.07 18.09
C ARG A 350 -1.16 0.66 17.91
N TRP A 351 -0.59 -0.30 18.65
CA TRP A 351 -1.13 -1.64 18.79
C TRP A 351 -1.65 -1.88 20.21
N ASN A 352 -2.88 -2.37 20.34
CA ASN A 352 -3.42 -2.81 21.62
C ASN A 352 -4.00 -4.23 21.48
N PRO A 353 -3.47 -5.24 22.20
CA PRO A 353 -3.95 -6.62 22.05
C PRO A 353 -5.36 -6.84 22.60
N ASP A 354 -5.80 -6.04 23.58
CA ASP A 354 -7.15 -6.13 24.16
C ASP A 354 -8.21 -5.47 23.27
N LYS A 355 -7.79 -4.47 22.48
CA LYS A 355 -8.64 -3.76 21.51
C LYS A 355 -7.85 -3.48 20.22
N PRO A 356 -7.68 -4.50 19.34
CA PRO A 356 -6.99 -4.32 18.06
C PRO A 356 -7.71 -3.30 17.19
N GLU A 357 -7.09 -2.15 16.99
CA GLU A 357 -7.61 -1.03 16.20
C GLU A 357 -6.51 -0.44 15.33
N ARG A 358 -6.93 0.31 14.32
CA ARG A 358 -6.09 1.00 13.35
C ARG A 358 -6.29 2.50 13.48
N GLN A 359 -6.16 3.02 14.69
CA GLN A 359 -6.18 4.45 14.98
C GLN A 359 -5.19 4.81 16.10
N PRO A 360 -4.59 6.02 16.06
CA PRO A 360 -4.67 7.00 14.98
C PRO A 360 -3.98 6.55 13.68
N LEU A 361 -4.34 7.17 12.55
CA LEU A 361 -3.48 7.26 11.37
C LEU A 361 -2.60 8.49 11.55
N THR A 362 -1.29 8.32 11.45
CA THR A 362 -0.30 9.37 11.71
C THR A 362 0.52 9.69 10.47
N LEU A 363 1.21 10.83 10.53
CA LEU A 363 2.20 11.27 9.57
C LEU A 363 3.47 11.63 10.35
N ALA A 364 4.52 10.84 10.15
CA ALA A 364 5.83 11.04 10.75
C ALA A 364 6.83 11.63 9.74
N ILE A 365 7.70 12.54 10.18
CA ILE A 365 8.63 13.28 9.32
C ILE A 365 10.09 13.02 9.67
N SER A 366 10.87 12.77 8.62
CA SER A 366 12.32 12.65 8.62
C SER A 366 12.91 13.72 7.71
N ARG A 367 13.91 14.47 8.19
CA ARG A 367 14.34 15.74 7.54
C ARG A 367 15.79 15.73 7.07
N GLY A 368 16.05 16.42 5.97
CA GLY A 368 17.40 16.57 5.41
C GLY A 368 18.07 15.21 5.17
N ASP A 369 19.35 15.06 5.50
CA ASP A 369 20.05 13.79 5.26
C ASP A 369 19.84 12.74 6.37
N ASP A 370 19.26 13.12 7.52
CA ASP A 370 19.04 12.20 8.65
C ASP A 370 17.81 11.32 8.40
N PRO A 371 17.96 10.00 8.15
CA PRO A 371 16.87 9.07 7.82
C PRO A 371 15.93 8.75 8.99
N SER A 372 16.21 9.26 10.20
CA SER A 372 15.33 9.06 11.35
C SER A 372 14.10 9.97 11.30
N PHE A 373 12.95 9.42 11.72
CA PHE A 373 11.72 10.14 11.99
C PHE A 373 11.79 10.74 13.39
N ARG A 374 11.65 12.06 13.49
CA ARG A 374 11.77 12.82 14.76
C ARG A 374 10.51 13.56 15.16
N ALA A 375 9.64 13.82 14.20
CA ALA A 375 8.36 14.48 14.41
C ALA A 375 7.22 13.60 13.92
N VAL A 376 6.07 13.68 14.59
CA VAL A 376 4.85 12.98 14.19
C VAL A 376 3.64 13.83 14.56
N GLY A 377 2.56 13.68 13.81
CA GLY A 377 1.25 14.18 14.19
C GLY A 377 0.15 13.21 13.74
N VAL A 378 -1.02 13.34 14.36
CA VAL A 378 -2.20 12.56 14.00
C VAL A 378 -2.82 13.17 12.75
N LEU A 379 -2.89 12.40 11.67
CA LEU A 379 -3.58 12.81 10.45
C LEU A 379 -5.09 12.60 10.60
N ARG A 380 -5.49 11.44 11.14
CA ARG A 380 -6.90 11.07 11.28
C ARG A 380 -7.10 10.14 12.48
N THR A 381 -8.17 10.36 13.23
CA THR A 381 -8.56 9.53 14.37
C THR A 381 -10.07 9.61 14.62
N ASN A 382 -10.55 8.95 15.68
CA ASN A 382 -11.95 8.98 16.12
C ASN A 382 -12.91 8.45 15.03
N ALA A 383 -12.60 7.27 14.50
CA ALA A 383 -13.49 6.59 13.54
C ALA A 383 -14.83 6.22 14.22
N PRO A 384 -15.96 6.24 13.49
CA PRO A 384 -17.26 5.91 14.05
C PRO A 384 -17.32 4.46 14.55
N ASP A 385 -18.05 4.24 15.65
CA ASP A 385 -18.26 2.90 16.23
C ASP A 385 -19.42 2.13 15.58
N ASN A 386 -20.12 2.76 14.63
CA ASN A 386 -21.23 2.17 13.89
C ASN A 386 -20.80 1.87 12.45
N TRP A 387 -20.51 0.60 12.18
CA TRP A 387 -20.30 0.09 10.82
C TRP A 387 -21.15 -1.17 10.61
N ILE A 388 -21.32 -1.57 9.35
CA ILE A 388 -22.01 -2.83 9.03
C ILE A 388 -21.04 -4.00 9.27
N PRO A 389 -21.34 -4.94 10.19
CA PRO A 389 -20.45 -6.07 10.48
C PRO A 389 -20.25 -6.97 9.27
N ASP A 390 -19.07 -7.60 9.20
CA ASP A 390 -18.79 -8.59 8.16
C ASP A 390 -19.43 -9.96 8.46
N THR A 391 -19.41 -10.83 7.46
CA THR A 391 -19.80 -12.24 7.56
C THR A 391 -18.61 -13.19 7.50
N ARG A 392 -17.39 -12.65 7.53
CA ARG A 392 -16.09 -13.34 7.42
C ARG A 392 -15.39 -13.51 8.78
N GLY A 393 -16.11 -13.35 9.88
CA GLY A 393 -15.58 -13.58 11.23
C GLY A 393 -14.76 -12.40 11.74
N GLY A 394 -15.27 -11.20 11.53
CA GLY A 394 -14.79 -9.95 12.13
C GLY A 394 -13.43 -9.50 11.62
N ILE A 395 -13.10 -9.76 10.36
CA ILE A 395 -11.93 -9.17 9.70
C ILE A 395 -12.09 -7.65 9.60
N LYS A 396 -13.27 -7.19 9.21
CA LYS A 396 -13.65 -5.78 9.23
C LYS A 396 -13.72 -5.24 10.66
N ASP A 397 -14.31 -6.01 11.56
CA ASP A 397 -14.47 -5.63 12.97
C ASP A 397 -13.13 -5.46 13.72
N ARG A 398 -12.10 -6.22 13.30
CA ARG A 398 -10.72 -6.09 13.82
C ARG A 398 -9.89 -5.01 13.12
N ALA A 399 -10.50 -4.23 12.24
CA ALA A 399 -9.87 -3.17 11.46
C ALA A 399 -10.53 -1.80 11.68
N HIS A 400 -11.22 -1.61 12.82
CA HIS A 400 -11.78 -0.31 13.23
C HIS A 400 -10.69 0.78 13.18
N GLY A 401 -11.02 1.95 12.65
CA GLY A 401 -10.08 3.04 12.42
C GLY A 401 -9.80 3.30 10.94
N TYR A 402 -8.61 3.82 10.66
CA TYR A 402 -8.20 4.30 9.34
C TYR A 402 -7.02 3.49 8.83
N SER A 403 -7.06 3.07 7.57
CA SER A 403 -6.17 2.02 7.06
C SER A 403 -5.73 2.25 5.62
N TYR A 404 -4.58 1.68 5.30
CA TYR A 404 -4.04 1.54 3.94
C TYR A 404 -3.86 2.90 3.28
N PRO A 405 -3.10 3.80 3.92
CA PRO A 405 -2.85 5.11 3.34
C PRO A 405 -2.10 4.98 2.01
N THR A 406 -2.40 5.88 1.10
CA THR A 406 -1.55 6.22 -0.05
C THR A 406 -1.51 7.72 -0.21
N ALA A 407 -0.44 8.25 -0.79
CA ALA A 407 -0.28 9.68 -0.88
C ALA A 407 0.46 10.14 -2.13
N ILE A 408 0.11 11.34 -2.57
CA ILE A 408 0.76 12.06 -3.66
C ILE A 408 0.93 13.52 -3.25
N GLN A 409 1.96 14.16 -3.78
CA GLN A 409 2.17 15.60 -3.61
C GLN A 409 1.69 16.36 -4.85
N ILE A 410 0.97 17.46 -4.63
CA ILE A 410 0.58 18.42 -5.68
C ILE A 410 0.92 19.82 -5.17
N GLY A 411 1.97 20.41 -5.73
CA GLY A 411 2.51 21.68 -5.25
C GLY A 411 2.91 21.59 -3.78
N ASP A 412 2.36 22.50 -2.96
CA ASP A 412 2.65 22.59 -1.52
C ASP A 412 1.68 21.73 -0.67
N ARG A 413 0.95 20.79 -1.30
CA ARG A 413 -0.03 19.94 -0.62
C ARG A 413 0.32 18.48 -0.73
N LEU A 414 0.14 17.77 0.38
CA LEU A 414 0.08 16.32 0.40
C LEU A 414 -1.40 15.88 0.40
N ILE A 415 -1.77 15.05 -0.55
CA ILE A 415 -3.09 14.43 -0.66
C ILE A 415 -2.94 13.00 -0.20
N VAL A 416 -3.68 12.62 0.82
CA VAL A 416 -3.60 11.30 1.45
C VAL A 416 -4.96 10.62 1.38
N SER A 417 -5.04 9.47 0.72
CA SER A 417 -6.25 8.63 0.73
C SER A 417 -6.10 7.49 1.73
N TYR A 418 -7.21 7.05 2.32
CA TYR A 418 -7.26 5.92 3.25
C TYR A 418 -8.71 5.42 3.35
N SER A 419 -8.89 4.18 3.84
CA SER A 419 -10.22 3.68 4.17
C SER A 419 -10.54 3.91 5.65
N GLU A 420 -11.79 4.19 5.97
CA GLU A 420 -12.34 4.20 7.34
C GLU A 420 -13.18 2.94 7.56
N ASN A 421 -12.86 2.17 8.61
CA ASN A 421 -13.54 0.93 9.02
C ASN A 421 -13.69 -0.12 7.90
N LYS A 422 -12.87 -0.03 6.84
CA LYS A 422 -13.07 -0.74 5.56
C LYS A 422 -14.49 -0.61 4.99
N GLU A 423 -15.15 0.53 5.20
CA GLU A 423 -16.51 0.82 4.74
C GLU A 423 -16.56 2.06 3.86
N ASN A 424 -15.77 3.08 4.19
CA ASN A 424 -15.73 4.36 3.47
C ASN A 424 -14.32 4.64 2.95
N ILE A 425 -14.23 5.45 1.89
CA ILE A 425 -12.97 5.98 1.37
C ILE A 425 -12.91 7.48 1.64
N TRP A 426 -11.82 7.91 2.24
CA TRP A 426 -11.56 9.28 2.63
C TRP A 426 -10.29 9.80 1.99
N VAL A 427 -10.24 11.12 1.80
CA VAL A 427 -9.05 11.86 1.40
C VAL A 427 -8.84 13.03 2.35
N SER A 428 -7.63 13.15 2.89
CA SER A 428 -7.15 14.34 3.59
C SER A 428 -6.20 15.14 2.70
N VAL A 429 -6.42 16.45 2.62
CA VAL A 429 -5.53 17.40 1.97
C VAL A 429 -4.81 18.20 3.06
N VAL A 430 -3.49 18.14 3.07
CA VAL A 430 -2.64 18.75 4.08
C VAL A 430 -1.67 19.71 3.41
N ASP A 431 -1.56 20.92 3.95
CA ASP A 431 -0.50 21.85 3.54
C ASP A 431 0.83 21.38 4.15
N ILE A 432 1.88 21.28 3.35
CA ILE A 432 3.19 20.78 3.81
C ILE A 432 3.75 21.68 4.92
N SER A 433 3.37 22.96 4.97
CA SER A 433 3.77 23.88 6.04
C SER A 433 3.16 23.55 7.41
N GLU A 434 2.10 22.74 7.45
CA GLU A 434 1.44 22.28 8.68
C GLU A 434 2.02 20.95 9.19
N PHE A 435 3.06 20.41 8.53
CA PHE A 435 3.68 19.16 8.94
C PHE A 435 4.32 19.28 10.33
N PRO A 436 4.34 18.18 11.10
CA PRO A 436 4.84 18.21 12.46
C PRO A 436 6.33 18.61 12.48
N GLU A 437 6.65 19.49 13.42
CA GLU A 437 8.01 19.94 13.71
C GLU A 437 8.65 19.10 14.82
N ASP A 438 9.97 19.00 14.78
CA ASP A 438 10.73 18.39 15.88
C ASP A 438 10.57 19.25 17.14
N GLN A 439 9.93 18.69 18.17
CA GLN A 439 9.66 19.39 19.43
C GLN A 439 10.94 19.64 20.26
N ASP A 440 12.08 19.02 19.93
CA ASP A 440 13.34 19.17 20.67
C ASP A 440 14.17 20.40 20.26
N LYS A 441 13.73 21.24 19.31
CA LYS A 441 14.55 22.38 18.83
C LYS A 441 14.82 23.47 19.89
N CYS A 442 14.12 23.50 21.03
CA CYS A 442 14.24 24.58 22.03
C CYS A 442 14.18 24.15 23.52
N GLN A 443 14.33 22.87 23.87
CA GLN A 443 14.52 22.48 25.28
C GLN A 443 16.02 22.43 25.63
N LYS A 444 16.61 23.61 25.86
CA LYS A 444 17.90 23.77 26.54
C LYS A 444 17.69 24.46 27.88
#